data_AF-T1AYC6-F1
#
_entry.id   AF-T1AYC6-F1
#
_cell.length_a   1.000
_cell.length_b   1.000
_cell.length_c   1.000
_cell.angle_alpha   90.00
_cell.angle_beta   90.00
_cell.angle_gamma   90.00
#
_symmetry.space_group_name_H-M   'P 1'
#
loop_
_entity.id
_entity.type
_entity.pdbx_description
1 polymer ?
#
loop_
_entity_poly.entity_id
_entity_poly.type
_entity_poly.pdbx_seq_one_letter_code
_entity_poly.pdbx_strand_id
1 'polypeptide(L)'
;MRALAFTIERILIYLPVLPSSVSIDFPATGDTVRKIVTAAREGVLAYDKKEPTPRSWSAYDLAQTREIADTLELTRHLVDAAEARLASRGERRARKRGRPPTPTVDIAKVLIMQTYFGVPNRVAEGLILLFGEKLGLSTSFSYKAIERGYDREAVNRLLDEVMALTNVPIQGLEKTFSADGTGMPTSGKENYADQRDHQPSEGREAGTWPG
;
A
#
# COMPACT_ATOMS: atom_id res chain seq x y z
N MET A 1 9.53 14.08 18.99
CA MET A 1 10.18 12.76 18.86
C MET A 1 9.71 11.68 19.85
N ARG A 2 8.92 11.98 20.89
CA ARG A 2 8.42 10.96 21.83
C ARG A 2 7.07 10.32 21.45
N ALA A 3 6.29 10.92 20.56
CA ALA A 3 4.98 10.38 20.15
C ALA A 3 5.07 9.28 19.07
N LEU A 4 6.10 9.30 18.22
CA LEU A 4 6.34 8.30 17.17
C LEU A 4 6.88 6.97 17.72
N ALA A 5 7.58 7.02 18.86
CA ALA A 5 8.12 5.83 19.51
C ALA A 5 7.01 4.95 20.13
N PHE A 6 5.93 5.56 20.63
CA PHE A 6 4.87 4.85 21.35
C PHE A 6 3.94 4.05 20.41
N THR A 7 3.84 4.43 19.13
CA THR A 7 3.02 3.72 18.14
C THR A 7 3.74 2.52 17.54
N ILE A 8 5.07 2.57 17.44
CA ILE A 8 5.90 1.49 16.87
C ILE A 8 6.06 0.33 17.85
N GLU A 9 6.15 0.59 19.17
CA GLU A 9 6.20 -0.48 20.19
C GLU A 9 4.94 -1.35 20.25
N ARG A 10 3.76 -0.82 19.90
CA ARG A 10 2.50 -1.61 19.89
C ARG A 10 2.36 -2.55 18.70
N ILE A 11 3.13 -2.35 17.62
CA ILE A 11 3.07 -3.19 16.41
C ILE A 11 4.07 -4.36 16.50
N LEU A 12 5.15 -4.21 17.27
CA LEU A 12 6.23 -5.19 17.38
C LEU A 12 5.95 -6.40 18.29
N ILE A 13 4.84 -6.43 19.02
CA ILE A 13 4.49 -7.54 19.94
C ILE A 13 3.96 -8.79 19.20
N TYR A 14 3.73 -8.73 17.88
CA TYR A 14 3.02 -9.78 17.12
C TYR A 14 3.80 -10.50 16.01
N LEU A 15 5.14 -10.42 15.94
CA LEU A 15 5.91 -11.15 14.92
C LEU A 15 6.57 -12.43 15.51
N PRO A 16 5.97 -13.63 15.36
CA PRO A 16 6.71 -14.87 15.59
C PRO A 16 7.74 -15.07 14.47
N VAL A 17 8.96 -15.43 14.86
CA VAL A 17 10.05 -15.88 13.98
C VAL A 17 9.54 -17.08 13.16
N LEU A 18 9.42 -16.93 11.85
CA LEU A 18 9.06 -18.02 10.94
C LEU A 18 10.32 -18.81 10.56
N PRO A 19 10.28 -20.16 10.57
CA PRO A 19 11.36 -20.97 10.05
C PRO A 19 11.47 -20.85 8.51
N SER A 20 12.69 -21.04 8.02
CA SER A 20 13.16 -20.94 6.64
C SER A 20 12.22 -21.63 5.65
N SER A 21 11.88 -20.93 4.57
CA SER A 21 11.06 -21.43 3.46
C SER A 21 11.68 -22.66 2.79
N VAL A 22 10.92 -23.74 2.67
CA VAL A 22 11.23 -24.89 1.80
C VAL A 22 10.91 -24.47 0.36
N SER A 23 11.91 -24.42 -0.51
CA SER A 23 11.75 -24.25 -1.95
C SER A 23 11.45 -25.61 -2.59
N ILE A 24 10.27 -25.76 -3.18
CA ILE A 24 9.89 -26.94 -3.98
C ILE A 24 9.86 -26.50 -5.44
N ASP A 25 10.83 -26.99 -6.23
CA ASP A 25 10.84 -26.84 -7.69
C ASP A 25 9.72 -27.69 -8.30
N PHE A 26 8.87 -27.07 -9.13
CA PHE A 26 7.76 -27.77 -9.78
C PHE A 26 7.97 -27.90 -11.29
N PRO A 27 7.71 -29.09 -11.82
CA PRO A 27 6.81 -29.24 -12.95
C PRO A 27 5.56 -29.98 -12.46
N ALA A 28 4.63 -29.29 -11.79
CA ALA A 28 3.36 -29.90 -11.39
C ALA A 28 2.49 -30.07 -12.63
N THR A 29 2.45 -31.29 -13.18
CA THR A 29 1.39 -31.70 -14.12
C THR A 29 0.03 -31.57 -13.42
N GLY A 30 -1.06 -31.30 -14.17
CA GLY A 30 -2.40 -31.08 -13.59
C GLY A 30 -2.87 -32.20 -12.65
N ASP A 31 -2.39 -33.43 -12.85
CA ASP A 31 -2.66 -34.57 -11.95
C ASP A 31 -1.99 -34.44 -10.58
N THR A 32 -0.82 -33.82 -10.49
CA THR A 32 -0.13 -33.57 -9.22
C THR A 32 -0.91 -32.56 -8.38
N VAL A 33 -1.42 -31.50 -8.99
CA VAL A 33 -2.28 -30.51 -8.31
C VAL A 33 -3.57 -31.16 -7.83
N ARG A 34 -4.22 -31.99 -8.67
CA ARG A 34 -5.43 -32.74 -8.27
C ARG A 34 -5.16 -33.64 -7.07
N LYS A 35 -4.05 -34.39 -7.08
CA LYS A 35 -3.66 -35.25 -5.94
C LYS A 35 -3.41 -34.45 -4.66
N ILE A 36 -2.77 -33.29 -4.75
CA ILE A 36 -2.55 -32.40 -3.60
C ILE A 36 -3.89 -31.87 -3.06
N VAL A 37 -4.81 -31.44 -3.94
CA VAL A 37 -6.14 -30.96 -3.53
C VAL A 37 -6.95 -32.07 -2.87
N THR A 38 -6.93 -33.28 -3.43
CA THR A 38 -7.59 -34.45 -2.83
C THR A 38 -7.00 -34.77 -1.46
N ALA A 39 -5.67 -34.82 -1.33
CA ALA A 39 -5.00 -35.06 -0.05
C ALA A 39 -5.27 -33.95 0.99
N ALA A 40 -5.45 -32.70 0.56
CA ALA A 40 -5.85 -31.59 1.42
C ALA A 40 -7.28 -31.76 1.94
N ARG A 41 -8.21 -32.16 1.06
CA ARG A 41 -9.62 -32.42 1.42
C ARG A 41 -9.77 -33.62 2.34
N GLU A 42 -8.98 -34.66 2.11
CA GLU A 42 -8.96 -35.88 2.92
C GLU A 42 -8.19 -35.71 4.25
N GLY A 43 -7.56 -34.54 4.48
CA GLY A 43 -6.81 -34.26 5.72
C GLY A 43 -5.52 -35.06 5.86
N VAL A 44 -5.02 -35.64 4.77
CA VAL A 44 -3.80 -36.47 4.73
C VAL A 44 -2.54 -35.61 4.65
N LEU A 45 -2.67 -34.37 4.17
CA LEU A 45 -1.58 -33.40 4.25
C LEU A 45 -1.38 -32.98 5.71
N ALA A 46 -0.17 -33.25 6.22
CA ALA A 46 0.29 -32.73 7.49
C ALA A 46 0.38 -31.20 7.40
N TYR A 47 -0.72 -30.53 7.71
CA TYR A 47 -0.79 -29.08 7.87
C TYR A 47 -0.78 -28.79 9.36
N ASP A 48 0.32 -28.21 9.84
CA ASP A 48 0.37 -27.64 11.18
C ASP A 48 -0.59 -26.46 11.23
N LYS A 49 -1.77 -26.68 11.82
CA LYS A 49 -2.77 -25.64 12.01
C LYS A 49 -2.16 -24.53 12.85
N LYS A 50 -1.83 -23.41 12.20
CA LYS A 50 -1.45 -22.19 12.93
C LYS A 50 -2.64 -21.77 13.79
N GLU A 51 -2.40 -21.58 15.08
CA GLU A 51 -3.39 -21.01 15.99
C GLU A 51 -3.87 -19.67 15.42
N PRO A 52 -5.19 -19.42 15.35
CA PRO A 52 -5.70 -18.17 14.86
C PRO A 52 -5.20 -17.05 15.77
N THR A 53 -4.41 -16.14 15.20
CA THR A 53 -3.94 -14.96 15.92
C THR A 53 -5.15 -14.13 16.37
N PRO A 54 -5.26 -13.73 17.64
CA PRO A 54 -6.39 -12.93 18.11
C PRO A 54 -6.43 -11.61 17.32
N ARG A 55 -7.50 -11.42 16.54
CA ARG A 55 -7.74 -10.21 15.75
C ARG A 55 -8.61 -9.25 16.54
N SER A 56 -8.12 -8.03 16.74
CA SER A 56 -8.94 -6.94 17.25
C SER A 56 -9.80 -6.39 16.10
N TRP A 57 -11.05 -6.83 16.01
CA TRP A 57 -12.02 -6.35 15.02
C TRP A 57 -12.25 -4.84 15.13
N SER A 58 -12.31 -4.31 16.35
CA SER A 58 -12.45 -2.87 16.57
C SER A 58 -11.27 -2.06 16.02
N ALA A 59 -10.04 -2.57 16.12
CA ALA A 59 -8.88 -1.92 15.53
C ALA A 59 -8.90 -2.01 13.99
N TYR A 60 -9.38 -3.13 13.44
CA TYR A 60 -9.54 -3.31 11.99
C TYR A 60 -10.59 -2.34 11.42
N ASP A 61 -11.77 -2.27 12.03
CA ASP A 61 -12.86 -1.38 11.60
C ASP A 61 -12.43 0.09 11.69
N LEU A 62 -11.71 0.45 12.77
CA LEU A 62 -11.14 1.79 12.91
C LEU A 62 -10.11 2.10 11.82
N ALA A 63 -9.25 1.15 11.47
CA ALA A 63 -8.29 1.33 10.38
C ALA A 63 -8.99 1.50 9.03
N GLN A 64 -9.99 0.67 8.74
CA GLN A 64 -10.77 0.74 7.50
C GLN A 64 -11.52 2.06 7.35
N THR A 65 -12.20 2.51 8.41
CA THR A 65 -12.96 3.77 8.39
C THR A 65 -12.08 5.01 8.27
N ARG A 66 -10.81 4.93 8.69
CA ARG A 66 -9.86 6.05 8.65
C ARG A 66 -8.89 6.02 7.49
N GLU A 67 -8.84 4.93 6.73
CA GLU A 67 -7.79 4.65 5.74
C GLU A 67 -7.57 5.82 4.78
N ILE A 68 -8.64 6.34 4.17
CA ILE A 68 -8.55 7.46 3.22
C ILE A 68 -7.97 8.70 3.90
N ALA A 69 -8.48 9.05 5.08
CA ALA A 69 -8.05 10.24 5.79
C ALA A 69 -6.58 10.16 6.23
N ASP A 70 -6.18 9.00 6.77
CA ASP A 70 -4.83 8.75 7.23
C ASP A 70 -3.85 8.65 6.04
N THR A 71 -4.28 8.11 4.89
CA THR A 71 -3.47 8.03 3.65
C THR A 71 -3.21 9.40 3.05
N LEU A 72 -4.23 10.26 2.96
CA LEU A 72 -4.07 11.63 2.44
C LEU A 72 -3.18 12.47 3.37
N GLU A 73 -3.30 12.26 4.68
CA GLU A 73 -2.46 12.92 5.68
C GLU A 73 -1.01 12.44 5.61
N LEU A 74 -0.79 11.12 5.49
CA LEU A 74 0.53 10.54 5.27
C LEU A 74 1.16 11.09 3.99
N THR A 75 0.40 11.14 2.90
CA THR A 75 0.84 11.71 1.61
C THR A 75 1.33 13.13 1.79
N ARG A 76 0.53 13.98 2.46
CA ARG A 76 0.93 15.36 2.76
C ARG A 76 2.25 15.39 3.54
N HIS A 77 2.33 14.67 4.65
CA HIS A 77 3.50 14.69 5.53
C HIS A 77 4.77 14.17 4.84
N LEU A 78 4.66 13.10 4.03
CA LEU A 78 5.80 12.55 3.31
C LEU A 78 6.32 13.51 2.25
N VAL A 79 5.44 14.10 1.45
CA VAL A 79 5.87 15.04 0.39
C VAL A 79 6.44 16.33 0.99
N ASP A 80 5.82 16.86 2.06
CA ASP A 80 6.35 18.04 2.75
C ASP A 80 7.72 17.76 3.39
N ALA A 81 7.91 16.57 3.97
CA ALA A 81 9.19 16.13 4.51
C ALA A 81 10.26 15.93 3.41
N ALA A 82 9.86 15.38 2.26
CA ALA A 82 10.74 15.22 1.11
C ALA A 82 11.22 16.57 0.57
N GLU A 83 10.32 17.55 0.43
CA GLU A 83 10.69 18.91 0.01
C GLU A 83 11.66 19.54 1.02
N ALA A 84 11.38 19.43 2.32
CA ALA A 84 12.25 19.96 3.37
C ALA A 84 13.65 19.32 3.33
N ARG A 85 13.72 18.01 3.05
CA ARG A 85 14.99 17.27 2.95
C ARG A 85 15.79 17.65 1.71
N LEU A 86 15.14 17.90 0.57
CA LEU A 86 15.82 18.42 -0.63
C LEU A 86 16.29 19.87 -0.42
N ALA A 87 15.46 20.70 0.22
CA ALA A 87 15.82 22.09 0.51
C ALA A 87 17.03 22.19 1.44
N SER A 88 17.17 21.30 2.44
CA SER A 88 18.32 21.29 3.34
C SER A 88 19.64 20.87 2.67
N ARG A 89 19.57 20.11 1.56
CA ARG A 89 20.73 19.77 0.70
C ARG A 89 21.13 20.90 -0.25
N GLY A 90 20.45 22.05 -0.19
CA GLY A 90 20.74 23.19 -1.06
C GLY A 90 20.17 23.05 -2.47
N GLU A 91 19.30 22.07 -2.74
CA GLU A 91 18.71 21.82 -4.06
C GLU A 91 17.54 22.78 -4.38
N ARG A 92 17.62 24.04 -3.95
CA ARG A 92 16.57 25.02 -4.18
C ARG A 92 16.64 25.56 -5.60
N ARG A 93 15.53 25.45 -6.34
CA ARG A 93 15.48 25.90 -7.74
C ARG A 93 15.58 27.41 -7.88
N ALA A 94 16.37 27.85 -8.86
CA ALA A 94 16.38 29.24 -9.31
C ALA A 94 15.01 29.64 -9.91
N ARG A 95 14.54 30.84 -9.56
CA ARG A 95 13.25 31.38 -10.03
C ARG A 95 13.39 31.78 -11.50
N LYS A 96 12.69 31.08 -12.41
CA LYS A 96 12.64 31.44 -13.84
C LYS A 96 11.62 32.58 -14.07
N ARG A 97 11.89 33.43 -15.07
CA ARG A 97 11.01 34.54 -15.48
C ARG A 97 9.77 33.99 -16.22
N GLY A 98 8.58 34.42 -15.84
CA GLY A 98 7.30 33.99 -16.44
C GLY A 98 6.20 33.74 -15.41
N ARG A 99 5.06 33.17 -15.86
CA ARG A 99 3.99 32.70 -14.95
C ARG A 99 4.58 31.69 -13.96
N PRO A 100 4.37 31.86 -12.65
CA PRO A 100 4.83 30.89 -11.67
C PRO A 100 4.29 29.50 -12.04
N PRO A 101 5.16 28.50 -12.20
CA PRO A 101 4.70 27.15 -12.48
C PRO A 101 3.88 26.62 -11.29
N THR A 102 2.91 25.74 -11.56
CA THR A 102 2.23 24.99 -10.52
C THR A 102 3.28 24.35 -9.59
N PRO A 103 3.13 24.49 -8.26
CA PRO A 103 4.09 23.96 -7.29
C PRO A 103 4.35 22.47 -7.51
N THR A 104 5.63 22.11 -7.46
CA THR A 104 6.06 20.70 -7.66
C THR A 104 5.53 19.80 -6.55
N VAL A 105 5.49 20.31 -5.32
CA VAL A 105 4.92 19.67 -4.12
C VAL A 105 3.45 19.32 -4.33
N ASP A 106 2.66 20.29 -4.78
CA ASP A 106 1.22 20.11 -4.97
C ASP A 106 0.95 19.06 -6.06
N ILE A 107 1.72 19.06 -7.15
CA ILE A 107 1.62 18.03 -8.20
C ILE A 107 1.96 16.65 -7.64
N ALA A 108 3.06 16.51 -6.88
CA ALA A 108 3.47 15.22 -6.32
C ALA A 108 2.41 14.65 -5.36
N LYS A 109 1.83 15.49 -4.49
CA LYS A 109 0.72 15.10 -3.60
C LYS A 109 -0.48 14.56 -4.39
N VAL A 110 -0.85 15.24 -5.47
CA VAL A 110 -1.97 14.84 -6.32
C VAL A 110 -1.66 13.57 -7.11
N LEU A 111 -0.43 13.37 -7.58
CA LEU A 111 -0.03 12.13 -8.27
C LEU A 111 -0.11 10.93 -7.32
N ILE A 112 0.36 11.05 -6.08
CA ILE A 112 0.26 9.96 -5.09
C ILE A 112 -1.21 9.67 -4.75
N MET A 113 -2.02 10.71 -4.52
CA MET A 113 -3.47 10.56 -4.31
C MET A 113 -4.14 9.88 -5.52
N GLN A 114 -3.79 10.29 -6.74
CA GLN A 114 -4.33 9.71 -7.97
C GLN A 114 -4.02 8.21 -8.05
N THR A 115 -2.79 7.82 -7.75
CA THR A 115 -2.36 6.42 -7.70
C THR A 115 -3.13 5.64 -6.64
N TYR A 116 -3.32 6.21 -5.44
CA TYR A 116 -4.09 5.58 -4.36
C TYR A 116 -5.53 5.28 -4.79
N PHE A 117 -6.22 6.24 -5.42
CA PHE A 117 -7.60 6.04 -5.88
C PHE A 117 -7.72 5.30 -7.23
N GLY A 118 -6.62 5.11 -7.96
CA GLY A 118 -6.64 4.45 -9.27
C GLY A 118 -7.45 5.21 -10.34
N VAL A 119 -7.52 6.55 -10.26
CA VAL A 119 -8.41 7.36 -11.10
C VAL A 119 -7.69 8.04 -12.28
N PRO A 120 -8.38 8.33 -13.39
CA PRO A 120 -7.80 9.07 -14.51
C PRO A 120 -7.58 10.55 -14.18
N ASN A 121 -6.69 11.22 -14.94
CA ASN A 121 -6.24 12.61 -14.68
C ASN A 121 -7.40 13.62 -14.50
N ARG A 122 -8.48 13.49 -15.28
CA ARG A 122 -9.64 14.39 -15.19
C ARG A 122 -10.44 14.21 -13.90
N VAL A 123 -10.56 12.96 -13.43
CA VAL A 123 -11.21 12.67 -12.14
C VAL A 123 -10.32 13.15 -11.00
N ALA A 124 -8.99 12.99 -11.12
CA ALA A 124 -8.05 13.53 -10.15
C ALA A 124 -8.15 15.06 -9.99
N GLU A 125 -8.43 15.82 -11.07
CA GLU A 125 -8.74 17.26 -10.95
C GLU A 125 -10.01 17.52 -10.12
N GLY A 126 -11.05 16.69 -10.27
CA GLY A 126 -12.21 16.73 -9.37
C GLY A 126 -11.84 16.43 -7.91
N LEU A 127 -10.92 15.49 -7.68
CA LEU A 127 -10.44 15.17 -6.34
C LEU A 127 -9.60 16.29 -5.70
N ILE A 128 -8.92 17.13 -6.49
CA ILE A 128 -8.25 18.35 -5.98
C ILE A 128 -9.26 19.25 -5.28
N LEU A 129 -10.47 19.40 -5.83
CA LEU A 129 -11.52 20.22 -5.22
C LEU A 129 -11.98 19.65 -3.87
N LEU A 130 -12.09 18.32 -3.76
CA LEU A 130 -12.58 17.65 -2.56
C LEU A 130 -11.53 17.54 -1.46
N PHE A 131 -10.28 17.24 -1.82
CA PHE A 131 -9.22 16.87 -0.87
C PHE A 131 -8.08 17.89 -0.77
N GLY A 132 -8.17 19.02 -1.47
CA GLY A 132 -7.10 20.01 -1.51
C GLY A 132 -6.67 20.53 -0.14
N GLU A 133 -7.63 20.74 0.77
CA GLU A 133 -7.34 21.14 2.15
C GLU A 133 -6.61 20.03 2.93
N LYS A 134 -7.10 18.79 2.83
CA LYS A 134 -6.50 17.64 3.54
C LYS A 134 -5.08 17.37 3.06
N LEU A 135 -4.83 17.49 1.75
CA LEU A 135 -3.49 17.40 1.15
C LEU A 135 -2.61 18.63 1.44
N GLY A 136 -3.20 19.75 1.88
CA GLY A 136 -2.47 21.01 2.07
C GLY A 136 -1.93 21.56 0.77
N LEU A 137 -2.75 21.55 -0.29
CA LEU A 137 -2.40 22.15 -1.58
C LEU A 137 -2.41 23.67 -1.47
N SER A 138 -1.39 24.32 -2.01
CA SER A 138 -1.30 25.79 -2.01
C SER A 138 -2.13 26.43 -3.12
N THR A 139 -2.40 25.70 -4.19
CA THR A 139 -3.19 26.17 -5.33
C THR A 139 -3.93 25.04 -6.03
N SER A 140 -5.07 25.36 -6.65
CA SER A 140 -5.75 24.45 -7.57
C SER A 140 -5.11 24.50 -8.96
N PHE A 141 -5.19 23.40 -9.69
CA PHE A 141 -4.65 23.29 -11.04
C PHE A 141 -5.40 22.23 -11.84
N SER A 142 -5.32 22.32 -13.17
CA SER A 142 -6.06 21.43 -14.05
C SER A 142 -5.38 20.08 -14.26
N TYR A 143 -6.14 19.12 -14.79
CA TYR A 143 -5.67 17.79 -15.15
C TYR A 143 -4.44 17.81 -16.06
N LYS A 144 -4.22 18.89 -16.82
CA LYS A 144 -3.05 19.07 -17.70
C LYS A 144 -1.74 19.24 -16.94
N ALA A 145 -1.77 19.66 -15.68
CA ALA A 145 -0.59 19.67 -14.82
C ALA A 145 -0.33 18.29 -14.21
N ILE A 146 -1.38 17.50 -13.94
CA ILE A 146 -1.30 16.10 -13.50
C ILE A 146 -0.71 15.23 -14.62
N GLU A 147 -1.26 15.34 -15.83
CA GLU A 147 -0.83 14.60 -17.03
C GLU A 147 0.67 14.75 -17.30
N ARG A 148 1.19 15.97 -17.17
CA ARG A 148 2.62 16.29 -17.35
C ARG A 148 3.43 16.19 -16.08
N GLY A 149 2.89 15.61 -15.02
CA GLY A 149 3.52 15.55 -13.71
C GLY A 149 4.83 14.75 -13.77
N TYR A 150 4.75 13.53 -14.30
CA TYR A 150 5.90 12.63 -14.47
C TYR A 150 6.94 13.13 -15.49
N ASP A 151 6.57 14.01 -16.41
CA ASP A 151 7.52 14.63 -17.34
C ASP A 151 8.45 15.65 -16.66
N ARG A 152 8.11 16.08 -15.43
CA ARG A 152 8.88 17.10 -14.70
C ARG A 152 9.93 16.43 -13.84
N GLU A 153 11.19 16.66 -14.19
CA GLU A 153 12.35 16.16 -13.45
C GLU A 153 12.31 16.47 -11.93
N ALA A 154 11.82 17.64 -11.50
CA ALA A 154 11.71 17.90 -10.06
C ALA A 154 10.54 17.20 -9.38
N VAL A 155 9.47 16.87 -10.11
CA VAL A 155 8.43 16.03 -9.54
C VAL A 155 9.04 14.65 -9.29
N ASN A 156 9.76 14.10 -10.28
CA ASN A 156 10.42 12.80 -10.14
C ASN A 156 11.44 12.79 -8.99
N ARG A 157 12.32 13.80 -8.89
CA ARG A 157 13.25 13.92 -7.75
C ARG A 157 12.55 13.99 -6.39
N LEU A 158 11.41 14.67 -6.33
CA LEU A 158 10.63 14.75 -5.10
C LEU A 158 9.99 13.39 -4.76
N LEU A 159 9.47 12.67 -5.77
CA LEU A 159 8.92 11.32 -5.62
C LEU A 159 10.01 10.32 -5.20
N ASP A 160 11.22 10.41 -5.75
CA ASP A 160 12.37 9.57 -5.34
C ASP A 160 12.70 9.77 -3.86
N GLU A 161 12.68 11.02 -3.38
CA GLU A 161 12.91 11.32 -1.97
C GLU A 161 11.74 10.84 -1.09
N VAL A 162 10.50 10.89 -1.57
CA VAL A 162 9.35 10.27 -0.88
C VAL A 162 9.57 8.76 -0.72
N MET A 163 9.98 8.07 -1.79
CA MET A 163 10.31 6.64 -1.74
C MET A 163 11.47 6.35 -0.79
N ALA A 164 12.49 7.21 -0.76
CA ALA A 164 13.57 7.08 0.20
C ALA A 164 13.06 7.22 1.65
N LEU A 165 12.15 8.16 1.92
CA LEU A 165 11.56 8.37 3.25
C LEU A 165 10.67 7.21 3.71
N THR A 166 9.88 6.60 2.81
CA THR A 166 9.05 5.43 3.14
C THR A 166 9.88 4.21 3.53
N ASN A 167 11.13 4.13 3.04
CA ASN A 167 12.04 3.03 3.35
C ASN A 167 12.84 3.23 4.66
N VAL A 168 12.90 4.45 5.21
CA VAL A 168 13.65 4.72 6.46
C VAL A 168 13.17 3.88 7.65
N PRO A 169 11.86 3.75 7.94
CA PRO A 169 11.38 3.01 9.11
C PRO A 169 11.66 1.50 9.06
N ILE A 170 11.79 0.94 7.85
CA ILE A 170 12.02 -0.49 7.62
C ILE A 170 13.50 -0.82 7.42
N GLN A 171 14.35 0.20 7.31
CA GLN A 171 15.78 0.03 7.11
C GLN A 171 16.40 -0.76 8.27
N GLY A 172 16.96 -1.94 7.96
CA GLY A 172 17.56 -2.84 8.96
C GLY A 172 16.58 -3.76 9.68
N LEU A 173 15.26 -3.64 9.45
CA LEU A 173 14.26 -4.61 9.89
C LEU A 173 14.13 -5.77 8.89
N GLU A 174 14.29 -5.48 7.60
CA GLU A 174 14.30 -6.49 6.54
C GLU A 174 15.66 -7.21 6.49
N LYS A 175 15.66 -8.49 6.87
CA LYS A 175 16.86 -9.36 6.85
C LYS A 175 16.93 -10.26 5.61
N THR A 176 15.84 -10.38 4.87
CA THR A 176 15.69 -11.18 3.65
C THR A 176 14.81 -10.40 2.69
N PHE A 177 15.42 -9.78 1.70
CA PHE A 177 14.74 -9.06 0.63
C PHE A 177 14.60 -9.99 -0.57
N SER A 178 13.43 -10.58 -0.77
CA SER A 178 13.11 -11.34 -1.98
C SER A 178 12.31 -10.44 -2.92
N ALA A 179 13.00 -9.66 -3.73
CA ALA A 179 12.38 -8.98 -4.86
C ALA A 179 12.08 -10.00 -5.96
N ASP A 180 10.82 -10.13 -6.36
CA ASP A 180 10.57 -10.58 -7.71
C ASP A 180 10.91 -9.43 -8.68
N GLY A 181 11.13 -9.75 -9.95
CA GLY A 181 11.56 -8.77 -10.97
C GLY A 181 10.57 -7.62 -11.21
N THR A 182 9.44 -7.55 -10.51
CA THR A 182 8.42 -6.50 -10.63
C THR A 182 8.46 -5.48 -9.49
N GLY A 183 9.25 -5.71 -8.44
CA GLY A 183 9.32 -4.82 -7.27
C GLY A 183 8.07 -4.86 -6.37
N MET A 184 7.18 -5.82 -6.59
CA MET A 184 6.06 -6.10 -5.68
C MET A 184 6.51 -7.08 -4.59
N PRO A 185 5.99 -6.96 -3.36
CA PRO A 185 6.23 -7.98 -2.35
C PRO A 185 5.59 -9.30 -2.78
N THR A 186 6.35 -10.39 -2.78
CA THR A 186 5.90 -11.76 -3.06
C THR A 186 4.86 -12.29 -2.06
N SER A 187 4.58 -11.53 -0.99
CA SER A 187 3.49 -11.79 -0.05
C SER A 187 2.26 -10.97 -0.44
N GLY A 188 1.61 -11.36 -1.53
CA GLY A 188 0.22 -11.00 -1.77
C GLY A 188 -0.67 -11.72 -0.75
N LYS A 189 -1.05 -11.04 0.33
CA LYS A 189 -2.27 -11.42 1.06
C LYS A 189 -3.43 -10.98 0.19
N GLU A 190 -3.76 -11.78 -0.81
CA GLU A 190 -5.04 -11.63 -1.48
C GLU A 190 -6.14 -11.77 -0.43
N ASN A 191 -7.07 -10.83 -0.46
CA ASN A 191 -8.18 -10.80 0.47
C ASN A 191 -9.08 -12.00 0.15
N TYR A 192 -9.09 -13.02 1.02
CA TYR A 192 -9.92 -14.22 0.87
C TYR A 192 -11.43 -13.89 0.73
N ALA A 193 -11.85 -12.70 1.17
CA ALA A 193 -13.20 -12.20 0.99
C ALA A 193 -13.55 -11.90 -0.47
N ASP A 194 -12.60 -11.37 -1.25
CA ASP A 194 -12.82 -10.98 -2.66
C ASP A 194 -12.93 -12.23 -3.57
N GLN A 195 -12.20 -13.30 -3.24
CA GLN A 195 -12.32 -14.58 -3.94
C GLN A 195 -13.59 -15.36 -3.57
N ARG A 196 -14.21 -15.09 -2.41
CA ARG A 196 -15.42 -15.79 -1.96
C ARG A 196 -16.65 -15.44 -2.80
N ASP A 197 -16.74 -14.19 -3.24
CA ASP A 197 -17.88 -13.71 -4.04
C ASP A 197 -17.84 -14.21 -5.49
N HIS A 198 -16.72 -14.81 -5.91
CA HIS A 198 -16.55 -15.42 -7.23
C HIS A 198 -16.65 -16.95 -7.23
N GLN A 199 -16.94 -17.58 -6.08
CA GLN A 199 -17.10 -19.02 -5.98
C GLN A 199 -18.58 -19.39 -6.21
N PRO A 200 -18.93 -20.18 -7.24
CA PRO A 200 -20.31 -20.63 -7.45
C PRO A 200 -20.79 -21.41 -6.23
N SER A 201 -21.94 -21.02 -5.68
CA SER A 201 -22.56 -21.70 -4.55
C SER A 201 -23.24 -23.00 -5.01
N GLU A 202 -22.47 -24.06 -5.20
CA GLU A 202 -23.02 -25.41 -5.33
C GLU A 202 -22.83 -26.18 -4.01
N GLY A 203 -23.94 -26.59 -3.41
CA GLY A 203 -23.96 -27.51 -2.25
C GLY A 203 -24.31 -26.88 -0.90
N ARG A 204 -25.43 -26.14 -0.79
CA ARG A 204 -26.14 -26.00 0.49
C ARG A 204 -27.39 -26.87 0.47
N GLU A 205 -27.20 -28.18 0.61
CA GLU A 205 -28.31 -29.09 0.90
C GLU A 205 -28.42 -29.36 2.40
N ALA A 206 -29.64 -29.12 2.88
CA ALA A 206 -30.35 -29.81 3.97
C ALA A 206 -29.69 -29.87 5.36
N GLY A 207 -29.94 -28.82 6.15
CA GLY A 207 -29.94 -28.89 7.62
C GLY A 207 -31.23 -28.29 8.17
N THR A 208 -32.22 -29.16 8.43
CA THR A 208 -33.49 -28.84 9.10
C THR A 208 -33.27 -28.25 10.49
N TRP A 209 -33.87 -27.09 10.77
CA TRP A 209 -34.02 -26.57 12.13
C TRP A 209 -35.45 -26.86 12.63
N PRO A 210 -35.64 -27.39 13.84
CA PRO A 210 -36.97 -27.63 14.39
C PRO A 210 -37.58 -26.34 14.96
N GLY A 211 -38.87 -26.15 14.70
CA GLY A 211 -39.86 -25.43 15.52
C GLY A 211 -39.63 -23.95 15.81
#